data_AF-A0A916QKW4-F1
#
_entry.id   AF-A0A916QKW4-F1
#
_cell.length_a   1.000
_cell.length_b   1.000
_cell.length_c   1.000
_cell.angle_alpha   90.00
_cell.angle_beta   90.00
_cell.angle_gamma   90.00
#
_symmetry.space_group_name_H-M   'P 1'
#
loop_
_entity.id
_entity.type
_entity.pdbx_description
1 polymer ?
#
loop_
_entity_poly.entity_id
_entity_poly.type
_entity_poly.pdbx_seq_one_letter_code
_entity_poly.pdbx_strand_id
1 'polypeptide(L)'
;MLEYGWAYGTGGTALHGKELVLAVSPGADNYGREKFAKYTVHELLRPLQAMSRLVGMDFKVPFITVGASSIGKAEIAQQAKKYDTYLHETALPTLGDFD
;
A
#
# COMPACT_ATOMS: atom_id res chain seq x y z
N MET A 1 5.42 1.82 -16.93
CA MET A 1 4.61 2.92 -17.50
C MET A 1 3.16 2.47 -17.46
N LEU A 2 2.20 3.35 -17.18
CA LEU A 2 0.79 3.05 -17.44
C LEU A 2 0.51 3.39 -18.91
N GLU A 3 -0.16 2.50 -19.63
CA GLU A 3 -0.39 2.66 -21.07
C GLU A 3 -1.77 3.25 -21.37
N TYR A 4 -1.79 4.28 -22.22
CA TYR A 4 -3.02 4.88 -22.73
C TYR A 4 -3.79 3.87 -23.60
N GLY A 5 -5.11 3.83 -23.46
CA GLY A 5 -5.97 2.90 -24.19
C GLY A 5 -6.00 1.49 -23.59
N TRP A 6 -5.22 1.22 -22.55
CA TRP A 6 -5.28 -0.03 -21.77
C TRP A 6 -5.58 0.22 -20.29
N ALA A 7 -4.71 0.97 -19.59
CA ALA A 7 -4.86 1.25 -18.16
C ALA A 7 -5.70 2.49 -17.87
N TYR A 8 -5.64 3.50 -18.75
CA TYR A 8 -6.38 4.76 -18.65
C TYR A 8 -6.62 5.36 -20.05
N GLY A 9 -7.35 6.48 -20.10
CA GLY A 9 -7.65 7.17 -21.37
C GLY A 9 -8.82 6.52 -22.12
N THR A 10 -9.08 6.97 -23.35
CA THR A 10 -10.21 6.46 -24.14
C THR A 10 -10.08 4.94 -24.36
N GLY A 11 -11.03 4.18 -23.84
CA GLY A 11 -11.06 2.71 -23.94
C GLY A 11 -10.15 1.97 -22.95
N GLY A 12 -9.30 2.67 -22.18
CA GLY A 12 -8.38 2.05 -21.23
C GLY A 12 -9.02 1.80 -19.87
N THR A 13 -9.74 0.68 -19.75
CA THR A 13 -10.46 0.30 -18.52
C THR A 13 -9.97 -1.02 -17.92
N ALA A 14 -8.84 -1.55 -18.37
CA ALA A 14 -8.38 -2.90 -18.00
C ALA A 14 -8.19 -3.11 -16.49
N LEU A 15 -7.98 -2.03 -15.74
CA LEU A 15 -7.76 -2.03 -14.29
C LEU A 15 -8.95 -1.55 -13.47
N HIS A 16 -10.02 -1.06 -14.11
CA HIS A 16 -11.17 -0.48 -13.41
C HIS A 16 -11.84 -1.51 -12.49
N GLY A 17 -12.12 -1.10 -11.25
CA GLY A 17 -12.77 -1.92 -10.22
C GLY A 17 -11.89 -3.05 -9.65
N LYS A 18 -10.60 -3.12 -10.03
CA LYS A 18 -9.66 -4.04 -9.39
C LYS A 18 -9.11 -3.42 -8.11
N GLU A 19 -8.78 -4.28 -7.16
CA GLU A 19 -8.14 -3.87 -5.92
C GLU A 19 -6.63 -3.70 -6.13
N LEU A 20 -6.06 -2.61 -5.62
CA LEU A 20 -4.62 -2.41 -5.50
C LEU A 20 -4.22 -2.48 -4.02
N VAL A 21 -3.36 -3.44 -3.72
CA VAL A 21 -2.74 -3.62 -2.40
C VAL A 21 -1.24 -3.39 -2.53
N LEU A 22 -0.66 -2.70 -1.55
CA LEU A 22 0.78 -2.60 -1.39
C LEU A 22 1.23 -3.34 -0.14
N ALA A 23 2.29 -4.14 -0.27
CA ALA A 23 3.02 -4.69 0.86
C ALA A 23 4.42 -4.07 0.87
N VAL A 24 4.73 -3.27 1.91
CA VAL A 24 5.98 -2.50 1.98
C VAL A 24 6.72 -2.75 3.29
N SER A 25 8.05 -2.74 3.22
CA SER A 25 8.94 -2.96 4.36
C SER A 25 9.95 -1.82 4.55
N PRO A 26 9.52 -0.61 4.96
CA PRO A 26 10.45 0.49 5.19
C PRO A 26 11.52 0.14 6.23
N GLY A 27 12.77 0.50 5.93
CA GLY A 27 13.92 0.13 6.77
C GLY A 27 13.91 0.78 8.16
N ALA A 28 13.47 2.03 8.26
CA ALA A 28 13.36 2.78 9.51
C ALA A 28 11.96 2.62 10.15
N ASP A 29 11.81 3.07 11.40
CA ASP A 29 10.55 3.07 12.14
C ASP A 29 10.08 4.49 12.55
N ASN A 30 10.83 5.51 12.12
CA ASN A 30 10.66 6.91 12.48
C ASN A 30 9.65 7.67 11.60
N TYR A 31 8.61 6.97 11.14
CA TYR A 31 7.45 7.53 10.41
C TYR A 31 6.34 8.00 11.35
N GLY A 32 5.76 9.15 11.05
CA GLY A 32 4.71 9.80 11.84
C GLY A 32 4.94 11.30 12.00
N ARG A 33 3.86 12.05 12.27
CA ARG A 33 3.87 13.52 12.40
C ARG A 33 4.91 14.04 13.40
N GLU A 34 5.00 13.36 14.54
CA GLU A 34 5.93 13.73 15.62
C GLU A 34 7.31 13.07 15.50
N LYS A 35 7.51 12.16 14.54
CA LYS A 35 8.78 11.46 14.35
C LYS A 35 9.69 12.20 13.35
N PHE A 36 10.91 11.69 13.15
CA PHE A 36 11.91 12.32 12.27
C PHE A 36 11.41 12.50 10.83
N ALA A 37 10.73 11.49 10.27
CA ALA A 37 10.28 11.56 8.87
C ALA A 37 9.12 12.54 8.65
N LYS A 38 8.43 13.02 9.70
CA LYS A 38 7.27 13.94 9.66
C LYS A 38 6.04 13.51 8.86
N TYR A 39 6.13 12.37 8.18
CA TYR A 39 5.05 11.75 7.41
C TYR A 39 4.80 10.33 7.88
N THR A 40 3.54 9.90 7.87
CA THR A 40 3.20 8.48 8.01
C THR A 40 3.61 7.72 6.74
N VAL A 41 3.70 6.40 6.82
CA VAL A 41 3.96 5.58 5.63
C VAL A 41 2.82 5.73 4.62
N HIS A 42 1.56 5.87 5.06
CA HIS A 42 0.42 6.12 4.16
C HIS A 42 0.60 7.40 3.34
N GLU A 43 1.07 8.47 3.97
CA GLU A 43 1.33 9.74 3.27
C GLU A 43 2.41 9.60 2.20
N LEU A 44 3.45 8.81 2.47
CA LEU A 44 4.51 8.54 1.49
C LEU A 44 4.04 7.66 0.33
N LEU A 45 2.93 6.92 0.50
CA LEU A 45 2.32 6.08 -0.54
C LEU A 45 1.25 6.81 -1.37
N ARG A 46 0.94 8.07 -1.06
CA ARG A 46 -0.08 8.86 -1.78
C ARG A 46 0.12 8.95 -3.30
N PRO A 47 1.35 9.02 -3.85
CA PRO A 47 1.51 8.99 -5.30
C PRO A 47 0.94 7.72 -5.95
N LEU A 48 1.03 6.57 -5.25
CA LEU A 48 0.48 5.30 -5.74
C LEU A 48 -1.03 5.22 -5.56
N GLN A 49 -1.59 5.85 -4.52
CA GLN A 49 -3.04 6.01 -4.37
C GLN A 49 -3.62 6.96 -5.45
N ALA A 50 -2.95 8.07 -5.76
CA ALA A 50 -3.34 8.95 -6.85
C ALA A 50 -3.29 8.23 -8.21
N MET A 51 -2.26 7.40 -8.42
CA MET A 51 -2.15 6.54 -9.58
C MET A 51 -3.31 5.55 -9.67
N SER A 52 -3.71 4.90 -8.57
CA SER A 52 -4.83 3.95 -8.59
C SER A 52 -6.13 4.63 -9.04
N ARG A 53 -6.36 5.89 -8.62
CA ARG A 53 -7.52 6.68 -9.06
C ARG A 53 -7.50 6.96 -10.56
N LEU A 54 -6.32 7.29 -11.12
CA LEU A 54 -6.16 7.52 -12.56
C LEU A 54 -6.60 6.30 -13.39
N VAL A 55 -6.36 5.10 -12.88
CA VAL A 55 -6.69 3.82 -13.55
C VAL A 55 -7.93 3.13 -12.99
N GLY A 56 -8.72 3.82 -12.16
CA GLY A 56 -9.99 3.32 -11.62
C GLY A 56 -9.89 2.12 -10.67
N MET A 57 -8.76 1.94 -9.97
CA MET A 57 -8.56 0.87 -8.99
C MET A 57 -8.89 1.30 -7.56
N ASP A 58 -9.36 0.35 -6.75
CA ASP A 58 -9.64 0.52 -5.32
C ASP A 58 -8.34 0.34 -4.51
N PHE A 59 -7.81 1.43 -3.96
CA PHE A 59 -6.60 1.39 -3.15
C PHE A 59 -6.89 0.89 -1.73
N LYS A 60 -6.42 -0.32 -1.42
CA LYS A 60 -6.62 -0.95 -0.11
C LYS A 60 -5.61 -0.49 0.91
N VAL A 61 -5.95 -0.62 2.19
CA VAL A 61 -5.04 -0.34 3.31
C VAL A 61 -3.78 -1.19 3.14
N PRO A 62 -2.59 -0.58 2.97
CA PRO A 62 -1.35 -1.31 2.73
C PRO A 62 -0.94 -2.21 3.91
N PHE A 63 -0.28 -3.32 3.61
CA PHE A 63 0.43 -4.11 4.61
C PHE A 63 1.83 -3.51 4.84
N ILE A 64 2.12 -3.06 6.06
CA ILE A 64 3.35 -2.30 6.35
C ILE A 64 4.16 -2.98 7.46
N THR A 65 5.43 -3.26 7.16
CA THR A 65 6.43 -3.68 8.16
C THR A 65 7.52 -2.61 8.29
N VAL A 66 7.34 -1.68 9.23
CA VAL A 66 8.37 -0.66 9.54
C VAL A 66 9.54 -1.25 10.31
N GLY A 67 10.70 -0.58 10.29
CA GLY A 67 11.90 -1.03 11.01
C GLY A 67 12.55 -2.26 10.39
N ALA A 68 12.30 -2.52 9.10
CA ALA A 68 12.71 -3.76 8.44
C ALA A 68 14.23 -3.96 8.39
N SER A 69 15.04 -2.90 8.55
CA SER A 69 16.50 -3.02 8.58
C SER A 69 17.04 -3.60 9.90
N SER A 70 16.25 -3.58 10.97
CA SER A 70 16.65 -4.05 12.31
C SER A 70 15.69 -5.07 12.92
N ILE A 71 14.71 -5.56 12.15
CA ILE A 71 13.71 -6.51 12.61
C ILE A 71 14.34 -7.88 12.92
N GLY A 72 13.99 -8.46 14.07
CA GLY A 72 14.49 -9.76 14.51
C GLY A 72 13.82 -10.94 13.79
N LYS A 73 14.44 -12.12 13.84
CA LYS A 73 13.92 -13.34 13.17
C LYS A 73 12.52 -13.73 13.67
N ALA A 74 12.26 -13.56 14.97
CA ALA A 74 10.96 -13.90 15.56
C ALA A 74 9.87 -12.95 15.04
N GLU A 75 10.17 -11.65 14.97
CA GLU A 75 9.27 -10.63 14.45
C GLU A 75 9.04 -10.79 12.95
N ILE A 76 10.06 -11.16 12.16
CA ILE A 76 9.91 -11.53 10.74
C ILE A 76 8.91 -12.68 10.60
N ALA A 77 9.07 -13.76 11.39
CA ALA A 77 8.17 -14.90 11.34
C ALA A 77 6.73 -14.51 11.73
N GLN A 78 6.57 -13.58 12.68
CA GLN A 78 5.27 -13.04 13.04
C GLN A 78 4.66 -12.20 11.91
N GLN A 79 5.46 -11.33 11.27
CA GLN A 79 4.99 -10.50 10.15
C GLN A 79 4.61 -11.35 8.94
N ALA A 80 5.35 -12.42 8.66
CA ALA A 80 4.99 -13.37 7.60
C ALA A 80 3.61 -14.00 7.86
N LYS A 81 3.31 -14.41 9.10
CA LYS A 81 1.97 -14.92 9.47
C LYS A 81 0.88 -13.85 9.34
N LYS A 82 1.16 -12.62 9.76
CA LYS A 82 0.21 -11.49 9.60
C LYS A 82 -0.06 -11.20 8.13
N TYR A 83 0.97 -11.25 7.29
CA TYR A 83 0.85 -11.04 5.85
C TYR A 83 0.03 -12.16 5.20
N ASP A 84 0.27 -13.42 5.58
CA ASP A 84 -0.53 -14.56 5.13
C ASP A 84 -2.01 -14.41 5.50
N THR A 85 -2.30 -14.03 6.75
CA THR A 85 -3.69 -13.73 7.18
C THR A 85 -4.29 -12.60 6.35
N TYR A 86 -3.55 -11.51 6.16
CA TYR A 86 -3.99 -10.36 5.37
C TYR A 86 -4.32 -10.72 3.91
N LEU A 87 -3.56 -11.62 3.28
CA LEU A 87 -3.83 -12.09 1.91
C LEU A 87 -5.06 -12.98 1.79
N HIS A 88 -5.46 -13.64 2.87
CA HIS A 88 -6.64 -14.51 2.91
C HIS A 88 -7.90 -13.79 3.41
N GLU A 89 -7.80 -12.51 3.75
CA GLU A 89 -8.96 -11.70 4.14
C GLU A 89 -9.93 -11.59 2.95
N THR A 90 -11.21 -11.88 3.19
CA THR A 90 -12.23 -11.87 2.12
C THR A 90 -12.63 -10.45 1.71
N ALA A 91 -12.32 -9.45 2.53
CA ALA A 91 -12.56 -8.04 2.24
C ALA A 91 -11.51 -7.16 2.91
N LEU A 92 -10.63 -6.57 2.10
CA LEU A 92 -9.67 -5.58 2.58
C LEU A 92 -10.31 -4.19 2.62
N PRO A 93 -10.11 -3.42 3.70
CA PRO A 93 -10.61 -2.05 3.79
C PRO A 93 -9.91 -1.16 2.74
N THR A 94 -10.66 -0.24 2.15
CA THR A 94 -10.11 0.82 1.30
C THR A 94 -9.44 1.86 2.17
N LEU A 95 -8.23 2.31 1.79
CA LEU A 95 -7.58 3.42 2.47
C LEU A 95 -8.26 4.73 2.05
N GLY A 96 -8.82 5.45 3.00
CA GLY A 96 -9.48 6.71 2.73
C GLY A 96 -8.52 7.84 2.40
N ASP A 97 -9.13 8.95 2.04
CA ASP A 97 -8.44 10.20 1.75
C ASP A 97 -7.98 10.81 3.07
N PHE A 98 -6.69 11.11 3.17
CA PHE A 98 -6.08 11.71 4.36
C PHE A 98 -5.99 10.80 5.61
N ASP A 99 -6.39 9.52 5.51
CA ASP A 99 -6.19 8.45 6.51
C ASP A 99 -4.75 7.90 6.60
#